data_AF-A0A800AFL5-F1
#
_entry.id   AF-A0A800AFL5-F1
#
_cell.length_a   1.000
_cell.length_b   1.000
_cell.length_c   1.000
_cell.angle_alpha   90.00
_cell.angle_beta   90.00
_cell.angle_gamma   90.00
#
_symmetry.space_group_name_H-M   'P 1'
#
loop_
_entity.id
_entity.type
_entity.pdbx_description
1 polymer ?
#
loop_
_entity_poly.entity_id
_entity_poly.type
_entity_poly.pdbx_seq_one_letter_code
_entity_poly.pdbx_strand_id
1 'polypeptide(L)'
;MAAGIFHEDRLNAGQPQLIVENELMSVMLLPELGGRILDIQTEGFTFLHRTYPQSVRFGAYIEHGGIEECVGKAPGTLWNTPWRVKEITNGVILSTISSTPFSKVLLQKRVTLDDAEPILQVEYSFINIDFKFNKFTFGIHPELCLGDDFRENEYHIPFEDGILSGKFSEVGFKQFVIPTEGWCAVTYNGRAYAELFPTDVIDCLEIYYPRIGTHFVLQPLIWGVGLSPNRKASFTSLTYAGDGDLQTIQDLYERKKDELVSTYVPIEPPPEREFSEREVLFTQRRPQITMPIDEFGQLPRMRLRDDFLEQAEMPEEIEQHEEIRARQALIQRNLEEGRIAELTIERITEEAAQTARDADIPVADAVRLAEVFQRGRIPQAVQHVNHLFDDVEEERHRIIAREQVSFGDSEVTEISLSSIEGAIRVQSWNEPKVEIEITRQMEATDEEDATEILNETRPEITQEGTNLVIQSRDGNDELIVNYSIRIPKEMSGIELDFVDGNVSVLDVLLDSLKINGVSGNIEITGSIAENGVYDVKSVGGNITLKIDPSASCSIKATNLVGTIECDLKLENLEKQPNRISGTLNENTAQINLNTVKGNIRISKA
;
A
#
# COMPACT_ATOMS: atom_id res chain seq x y z
N MET A 1 29.61 0.75 12.81
CA MET A 1 30.05 -0.48 12.10
C MET A 1 28.80 -1.11 11.54
N ALA A 2 28.83 -1.65 10.31
CA ALA A 2 27.65 -2.27 9.71
C ALA A 2 27.06 -3.36 10.63
N ALA A 3 25.73 -3.47 10.65
CA ALA A 3 25.02 -4.46 11.45
C ALA A 3 25.48 -5.90 11.14
N GLY A 4 25.78 -6.67 12.18
CA GLY A 4 26.03 -8.10 12.10
C GLY A 4 24.74 -8.90 12.05
N ILE A 5 24.79 -10.07 11.39
CA ILE A 5 23.68 -11.02 11.31
C ILE A 5 24.12 -12.32 11.97
N PHE A 6 23.31 -12.81 12.92
CA PHE A 6 23.63 -13.99 13.72
C PHE A 6 22.44 -14.95 13.77
N HIS A 7 22.74 -16.25 13.93
CA HIS A 7 21.75 -17.29 14.18
C HIS A 7 22.08 -17.95 15.51
N GLU A 8 21.38 -17.56 16.57
CA GLU A 8 21.70 -17.95 17.95
C GLU A 8 20.45 -18.31 18.72
N ASP A 9 20.52 -19.36 19.53
CA ASP A 9 19.43 -19.70 20.46
C ASP A 9 19.56 -18.91 21.78
N ARG A 10 19.46 -17.58 21.69
CA ARG A 10 19.59 -16.68 22.86
C ARG A 10 18.52 -16.94 23.91
N LEU A 11 17.36 -17.45 23.49
CA LEU A 11 16.22 -17.72 24.37
C LEU A 11 16.16 -19.18 24.87
N ASN A 12 17.12 -20.02 24.52
CA ASN A 12 17.13 -21.46 24.84
C ASN A 12 15.82 -22.16 24.43
N ALA A 13 15.29 -21.78 23.28
CA ALA A 13 14.06 -22.29 22.70
C ALA A 13 14.25 -23.65 21.99
N GLY A 14 15.48 -24.11 21.84
CA GLY A 14 15.83 -25.32 21.11
C GLY A 14 15.95 -25.13 19.60
N GLN A 15 15.86 -23.88 19.12
CA GLN A 15 16.08 -23.49 17.73
C GLN A 15 16.73 -22.10 17.68
N PRO A 16 17.64 -21.83 16.74
CA PRO A 16 18.28 -20.51 16.65
C PRO A 16 17.25 -19.44 16.23
N GLN A 17 17.36 -18.26 16.84
CA GLN A 17 16.70 -17.05 16.40
C GLN A 17 17.61 -16.28 15.43
N LEU A 18 17.01 -15.56 14.49
CA LEU A 18 17.73 -14.68 13.57
C LEU A 18 17.91 -13.31 14.24
N ILE A 19 19.14 -12.80 14.28
CA ILE A 19 19.47 -11.60 15.03
C ILE A 19 20.19 -10.63 14.11
N VAL A 20 19.70 -9.39 14.05
CA VAL A 20 20.35 -8.27 13.38
C VAL A 20 20.78 -7.29 14.46
N GLU A 21 22.07 -6.95 14.53
CA GLU A 21 22.64 -6.24 15.68
C GLU A 21 23.77 -5.29 15.26
N ASN A 22 23.80 -4.09 15.83
CA ASN A 22 24.94 -3.18 15.76
C ASN A 22 25.31 -2.68 17.17
N GLU A 23 26.17 -1.65 17.25
CA GLU A 23 26.63 -1.12 18.55
C GLU A 23 25.52 -0.44 19.38
N LEU A 24 24.41 -0.05 18.75
CA LEU A 24 23.34 0.73 19.38
C LEU A 24 22.14 -0.14 19.73
N MET A 25 21.80 -1.12 18.89
CA MET A 25 20.61 -1.93 19.07
C MET A 25 20.75 -3.37 18.57
N SER A 26 19.92 -4.24 19.15
CA SER A 26 19.76 -5.65 18.75
C SER A 26 18.29 -5.94 18.45
N VAL A 27 18.03 -6.53 17.30
CA VAL A 27 16.69 -6.91 16.82
C VAL A 27 16.65 -8.41 16.60
N MET A 28 15.70 -9.08 17.27
CA MET A 28 15.51 -10.53 17.16
C MET A 28 14.29 -10.84 16.30
N LEU A 29 14.45 -11.75 15.34
CA LEU A 29 13.44 -12.13 14.35
C LEU A 29 13.11 -13.63 14.46
N LEU A 30 11.85 -13.98 14.23
CA LEU A 30 11.38 -15.37 14.10
C LEU A 30 10.74 -15.62 12.71
N PRO A 31 11.54 -15.91 11.67
CA PRO A 31 11.05 -16.21 10.32
C PRO A 31 9.99 -17.31 10.27
N GLU A 32 10.13 -18.35 11.08
CA GLU A 32 9.23 -19.51 11.13
C GLU A 32 7.87 -19.21 11.77
N LEU A 33 7.76 -18.11 12.51
CA LEU A 33 6.59 -17.74 13.30
C LEU A 33 6.05 -16.38 12.86
N GLY A 34 5.55 -16.31 11.64
CA GLY A 34 4.97 -15.08 11.10
C GLY A 34 5.99 -14.04 10.68
N GLY A 35 7.29 -14.37 10.64
CA GLY A 35 8.34 -13.40 10.31
C GLY A 35 8.54 -12.34 11.39
N ARG A 36 8.02 -12.58 12.60
CA ARG A 36 7.88 -11.59 13.66
C ARG A 36 9.19 -10.89 14.04
N ILE A 37 9.12 -9.60 14.35
CA ILE A 37 10.15 -8.94 15.16
C ILE A 37 9.83 -9.25 16.62
N LEU A 38 10.53 -10.23 17.18
CA LEU A 38 10.22 -10.75 18.51
C LEU A 38 10.68 -9.82 19.64
N ASP A 39 11.81 -9.16 19.44
CA ASP A 39 12.41 -8.30 20.46
C ASP A 39 13.22 -7.18 19.80
N ILE A 40 13.22 -6.03 20.46
CA ILE A 40 14.06 -4.87 20.13
C ILE A 40 14.70 -4.44 21.44
N GLN A 41 16.04 -4.39 21.46
CA GLN A 41 16.82 -4.05 22.64
C GLN A 41 17.83 -2.95 22.37
N THR A 42 17.98 -2.03 23.33
CA THR A 42 19.10 -1.08 23.40
C THR A 42 19.66 -1.06 24.81
N GLU A 43 20.98 -1.16 24.94
CA GLU A 43 21.66 -1.17 26.24
C GLU A 43 21.09 -2.20 27.24
N GLY A 44 20.54 -3.32 26.74
CA GLY A 44 19.90 -4.36 27.53
C GLY A 44 18.46 -4.06 27.99
N PHE A 45 17.88 -2.93 27.58
CA PHE A 45 16.46 -2.61 27.80
C PHE A 45 15.61 -3.19 26.66
N THR A 46 14.53 -3.89 27.01
CA THR A 46 13.55 -4.47 26.05
C THR A 46 12.34 -3.55 25.92
N PHE A 47 11.91 -3.28 24.69
CA PHE A 47 10.76 -2.40 24.41
C PHE A 47 9.46 -3.16 24.13
N LEU A 48 9.57 -4.42 23.74
CA LEU A 48 8.43 -5.24 23.33
C LEU A 48 8.02 -6.23 24.42
N HIS A 49 6.72 -6.44 24.56
CA HIS A 49 6.19 -7.58 25.30
C HIS A 49 6.62 -8.86 24.59
N ARG A 50 7.11 -9.86 25.35
CA ARG A 50 7.51 -11.15 24.81
C ARG A 50 7.06 -12.28 25.72
N THR A 51 6.42 -13.31 25.15
CA THR A 51 6.15 -14.57 25.84
C THR A 51 6.92 -15.74 25.26
N TYR A 52 7.42 -15.66 24.02
CA TYR A 52 8.29 -16.68 23.43
C TYR A 52 9.54 -16.95 24.30
N PRO A 53 10.00 -18.21 24.44
CA PRO A 53 9.54 -19.44 23.76
C PRO A 53 8.28 -20.05 24.33
N GLN A 54 7.76 -19.53 25.44
CA GLN A 54 6.43 -19.88 25.89
C GLN A 54 5.37 -19.24 24.97
N SER A 55 4.12 -19.57 25.22
CA SER A 55 3.01 -18.96 24.50
C SER A 55 1.79 -18.88 25.40
N VAL A 56 0.92 -17.91 25.12
CA VAL A 56 -0.33 -17.77 25.85
C VAL A 56 -1.49 -17.95 24.88
N ARG A 57 -2.34 -18.95 25.11
CA ARG A 57 -3.46 -19.23 24.22
C ARG A 57 -4.69 -18.41 24.59
N PHE A 58 -5.23 -17.69 23.62
CA PHE A 58 -6.46 -16.91 23.74
C PHE A 58 -7.47 -17.31 22.67
N GLY A 59 -8.34 -18.26 23.02
CA GLY A 59 -9.27 -18.85 22.06
C GLY A 59 -8.51 -19.56 20.92
N ALA A 60 -8.67 -19.06 19.70
CA ALA A 60 -7.99 -19.57 18.50
C ALA A 60 -6.61 -18.94 18.25
N TYR A 61 -6.28 -17.85 18.94
CA TYR A 61 -5.03 -17.12 18.82
C TYR A 61 -4.00 -17.61 19.85
N ILE A 62 -2.73 -17.60 19.48
CA ILE A 62 -1.61 -17.96 20.38
C ILE A 62 -0.65 -16.77 20.42
N GLU A 63 -0.51 -16.19 21.59
CA GLU A 63 0.36 -15.05 21.82
C GLU A 63 1.81 -15.50 21.99
N HIS A 64 2.70 -14.76 21.33
CA HIS A 64 4.15 -14.90 21.46
C HIS A 64 4.86 -13.58 21.83
N GLY A 65 4.17 -12.43 21.75
CA GLY A 65 4.74 -11.10 21.94
C GLY A 65 5.58 -10.63 20.75
N GLY A 66 5.92 -9.34 20.67
CA GLY A 66 6.71 -8.74 19.60
C GLY A 66 5.89 -7.85 18.66
N ILE A 67 6.35 -7.67 17.42
CA ILE A 67 5.63 -6.96 16.35
C ILE A 67 5.15 -7.97 15.31
N GLU A 68 3.84 -8.09 15.17
CA GLU A 68 3.18 -8.93 14.17
C GLU A 68 2.71 -8.07 12.98
N GLU A 69 2.94 -8.51 11.75
CA GLU A 69 2.21 -7.97 10.60
C GLU A 69 0.91 -8.73 10.38
N CYS A 70 -0.16 -8.00 10.09
CA CYS A 70 -1.47 -8.55 9.79
C CYS A 70 -1.89 -8.23 8.37
N VAL A 71 -2.26 -9.25 7.59
CA VAL A 71 -3.07 -9.06 6.38
C VAL A 71 -4.50 -9.50 6.69
N GLY A 72 -5.45 -8.60 6.50
CA GLY A 72 -6.84 -8.75 6.93
C GLY A 72 -7.03 -8.42 8.42
N LYS A 73 -8.08 -8.97 9.03
CA LYS A 73 -8.39 -8.73 10.44
C LYS A 73 -7.42 -9.47 11.35
N ALA A 74 -6.86 -8.78 12.35
CA ALA A 74 -5.98 -9.36 13.37
C ALA A 74 -6.54 -10.69 13.93
N PRO A 75 -5.70 -11.73 14.08
CA PRO A 75 -4.23 -11.71 13.92
C PRO A 75 -3.76 -11.74 12.45
N GLY A 76 -4.69 -11.80 11.50
CA GLY A 76 -4.39 -11.81 10.06
C GLY A 76 -3.87 -13.15 9.55
N THR A 77 -3.64 -13.24 8.24
CA THR A 77 -3.15 -14.46 7.58
C THR A 77 -1.65 -14.71 7.75
N LEU A 78 -0.90 -13.71 8.23
CA LEU A 78 0.55 -13.79 8.35
C LEU A 78 1.03 -14.29 9.71
N TRP A 79 0.20 -14.17 10.74
CA TRP A 79 0.55 -14.40 12.15
C TRP A 79 1.38 -15.67 12.45
N ASN A 80 1.09 -16.78 11.76
CA ASN A 80 1.80 -18.05 11.94
C ASN A 80 2.30 -18.62 10.60
N THR A 81 2.48 -17.75 9.61
CA THR A 81 2.94 -18.12 8.27
C THR A 81 4.46 -18.02 8.25
N PRO A 82 5.20 -19.05 7.79
CA PRO A 82 6.65 -18.98 7.72
C PRO A 82 7.11 -18.03 6.60
N TRP A 83 8.24 -17.38 6.83
CA TRP A 83 8.89 -16.46 5.90
C TRP A 83 10.25 -17.01 5.45
N ARG A 84 10.58 -16.79 4.18
CA ARG A 84 11.92 -17.05 3.65
C ARG A 84 12.83 -15.88 4.01
N VAL A 85 14.08 -16.18 4.37
CA VAL A 85 15.09 -15.19 4.73
C VAL A 85 16.15 -15.12 3.65
N LYS A 86 16.52 -13.90 3.27
CA LYS A 86 17.72 -13.60 2.49
C LYS A 86 18.56 -12.58 3.24
N GLU A 87 19.77 -12.97 3.62
CA GLU A 87 20.73 -12.05 4.24
C GLU A 87 21.28 -11.08 3.19
N ILE A 88 21.45 -9.82 3.60
CA ILE A 88 22.03 -8.73 2.80
C ILE A 88 23.09 -8.02 3.65
N THR A 89 23.91 -7.17 3.03
CA THR A 89 25.10 -6.57 3.68
C THR A 89 24.82 -5.92 5.04
N ASN A 90 23.66 -5.29 5.22
CA ASN A 90 23.30 -4.53 6.43
C ASN A 90 21.97 -4.99 7.06
N GLY A 91 21.58 -6.25 6.88
CA GLY A 91 20.33 -6.76 7.44
C GLY A 91 19.75 -7.94 6.67
N VAL A 92 18.43 -8.06 6.66
CA VAL A 92 17.75 -9.22 6.06
C VAL A 92 16.52 -8.82 5.27
N ILE A 93 16.18 -9.61 4.26
CA ILE A 93 14.91 -9.54 3.56
C ILE A 93 14.11 -10.78 3.94
N LEU A 94 12.95 -10.58 4.55
CA LEU A 94 11.98 -11.64 4.76
C LEU A 94 10.94 -11.58 3.65
N SER A 95 10.53 -12.73 3.12
CA SER A 95 9.46 -12.82 2.11
C SER A 95 8.47 -13.95 2.39
N THR A 96 7.19 -13.70 2.14
CA THR A 96 6.13 -14.72 2.20
C THR A 96 4.99 -14.38 1.24
N ILE A 97 4.15 -15.36 0.93
CA ILE A 97 2.94 -15.14 0.13
C ILE A 97 1.74 -15.17 1.08
N SER A 98 0.94 -14.10 1.07
CA SER A 98 -0.31 -14.08 1.84
C SER A 98 -1.24 -15.17 1.29
N SER A 99 -1.63 -16.10 2.15
CA SER A 99 -2.46 -17.26 1.81
C SER A 99 -3.93 -16.98 2.10
N THR A 100 -4.56 -16.07 1.34
CA THR A 100 -6.03 -16.09 1.25
C THR A 100 -6.44 -16.93 0.03
N PRO A 101 -7.62 -17.59 0.04
CA PRO A 101 -8.09 -18.36 -1.11
C PRO A 101 -8.32 -17.54 -2.39
N PHE A 102 -8.31 -16.21 -2.29
CA PHE A 102 -8.75 -15.30 -3.35
C PHE A 102 -7.73 -14.23 -3.71
N SER A 103 -6.55 -14.20 -3.06
CA SER A 103 -5.50 -13.20 -3.29
C SER A 103 -4.11 -13.83 -3.21
N LYS A 104 -3.28 -13.65 -4.23
CA LYS A 104 -1.84 -13.94 -4.15
C LYS A 104 -1.03 -12.65 -4.13
N VAL A 105 -0.66 -12.21 -2.94
CA VAL A 105 0.25 -11.07 -2.73
C VAL A 105 1.54 -11.60 -2.13
N LEU A 106 2.66 -11.37 -2.82
CA LEU A 106 4.00 -11.56 -2.27
C LEU A 106 4.31 -10.36 -1.37
N LEU A 107 4.45 -10.62 -0.08
CA LEU A 107 4.89 -9.66 0.90
C LEU A 107 6.39 -9.81 1.11
N GLN A 108 7.12 -8.71 1.07
CA GLN A 108 8.50 -8.64 1.48
C GLN A 108 8.66 -7.56 2.55
N LYS A 109 9.52 -7.81 3.52
CA LYS A 109 10.00 -6.78 4.44
C LYS A 109 11.51 -6.84 4.53
N ARG A 110 12.16 -5.71 4.24
CA ARG A 110 13.60 -5.55 4.35
C ARG A 110 13.91 -4.85 5.67
N VAL A 111 14.61 -5.54 6.54
CA VAL A 111 14.93 -5.15 7.92
C VAL A 111 16.41 -4.76 7.97
N THR A 112 16.70 -3.51 8.28
CA THR A 112 18.05 -2.95 8.42
C THR A 112 18.15 -2.06 9.65
N LEU A 113 19.36 -1.83 10.17
CA LEU A 113 19.59 -0.93 11.31
C LEU A 113 20.34 0.32 10.87
N ASP A 114 20.00 1.47 11.47
CA ASP A 114 20.77 2.71 11.35
C ASP A 114 22.04 2.62 12.21
N ASP A 115 23.17 3.05 11.66
CA ASP A 115 24.48 2.97 12.31
C ASP A 115 24.77 4.14 13.27
N ALA A 116 23.98 5.21 13.22
CA ALA A 116 24.15 6.44 13.99
C ALA A 116 23.12 6.60 15.12
N GLU A 117 21.94 6.03 14.97
CA GLU A 117 20.84 6.12 15.93
C GLU A 117 20.20 4.74 16.16
N PRO A 118 19.55 4.47 17.32
CA PRO A 118 18.90 3.18 17.59
C PRO A 118 17.56 3.06 16.82
N ILE A 119 17.67 3.01 15.50
CA ILE A 119 16.56 2.96 14.56
C ILE A 119 16.61 1.65 13.79
N LEU A 120 15.51 0.91 13.87
CA LEU A 120 15.19 -0.18 12.99
C LEU A 120 14.44 0.38 11.78
N GLN A 121 14.97 0.17 10.57
CA GLN A 121 14.27 0.49 9.32
C GLN A 121 13.64 -0.77 8.73
N VAL A 122 12.36 -0.68 8.40
CA VAL A 122 11.62 -1.73 7.71
C VAL A 122 11.00 -1.16 6.42
N GLU A 123 11.49 -1.63 5.27
CA GLU A 123 10.86 -1.36 3.97
C GLU A 123 9.88 -2.48 3.66
N TYR A 124 8.59 -2.16 3.69
CA TYR A 124 7.52 -3.08 3.32
C TYR A 124 7.28 -3.02 1.81
N SER A 125 7.06 -4.17 1.19
CA SER A 125 6.75 -4.30 -0.24
C SER A 125 5.65 -5.33 -0.47
N PHE A 126 4.61 -4.93 -1.18
CA PHE A 126 3.49 -5.76 -1.60
C PHE A 126 3.53 -5.90 -3.11
N ILE A 127 3.64 -7.13 -3.59
CA ILE A 127 3.74 -7.44 -5.02
C ILE A 127 2.55 -8.31 -5.40
N ASN A 128 1.72 -7.83 -6.33
CA ASN A 128 0.60 -8.64 -6.83
C ASN A 128 1.12 -9.63 -7.86
N ILE A 129 1.15 -10.90 -7.47
CA ILE A 129 1.52 -12.04 -8.33
C ILE A 129 0.29 -12.79 -8.85
N ASP A 130 -0.91 -12.26 -8.60
CA ASP A 130 -2.17 -12.74 -9.13
C ASP A 130 -2.51 -12.02 -10.45
N PHE A 131 -3.42 -12.61 -11.21
CA PHE A 131 -3.95 -12.01 -12.45
C PHE A 131 -5.15 -11.08 -12.19
N LYS A 132 -5.59 -11.01 -10.93
CA LYS A 132 -6.72 -10.18 -10.50
C LYS A 132 -6.23 -9.06 -9.60
N PHE A 133 -6.99 -7.98 -9.59
CA PHE A 133 -6.83 -6.92 -8.60
C PHE A 133 -6.95 -7.48 -7.18
N ASN A 134 -6.05 -7.05 -6.29
CA ASN A 134 -6.02 -7.48 -4.90
C ASN A 134 -6.32 -6.32 -3.96
N LYS A 135 -7.17 -6.58 -2.96
CA LYS A 135 -7.53 -5.61 -1.92
C LYS A 135 -7.41 -6.23 -0.54
N PHE A 136 -6.66 -5.59 0.35
CA PHE A 136 -6.50 -6.09 1.71
C PHE A 136 -6.24 -4.98 2.73
N THR A 137 -6.52 -5.26 3.99
CA THR A 137 -6.03 -4.41 5.10
C THR A 137 -4.64 -4.89 5.49
N PHE A 138 -3.71 -3.97 5.72
CA PHE A 138 -2.42 -4.25 6.31
C PHE A 138 -2.31 -3.57 7.67
N GLY A 139 -1.67 -4.21 8.62
CA GLY A 139 -1.43 -3.62 9.94
C GLY A 139 -0.10 -4.05 10.51
N ILE A 140 0.55 -3.14 11.23
CA ILE A 140 1.72 -3.40 12.05
C ILE A 140 1.21 -3.45 13.50
N HIS A 141 1.36 -4.58 14.18
CA HIS A 141 0.78 -4.84 15.51
C HIS A 141 1.89 -4.98 16.54
N PRO A 142 2.48 -3.87 17.03
CA PRO A 142 3.50 -3.92 18.06
C PRO A 142 2.86 -4.16 19.43
N GLU A 143 3.28 -5.22 20.11
CA GLU A 143 2.92 -5.48 21.49
C GLU A 143 3.96 -4.81 22.41
N LEU A 144 3.59 -3.66 22.94
CA LEU A 144 4.47 -2.78 23.70
C LEU A 144 4.34 -3.03 25.21
N CYS A 145 5.48 -3.06 25.88
CA CYS A 145 5.59 -3.04 27.33
C CYS A 145 6.96 -2.47 27.70
N LEU A 146 7.05 -1.14 27.77
CA LEU A 146 8.29 -0.49 28.19
C LEU A 146 8.40 -0.61 29.72
N GLY A 147 9.37 -1.38 30.20
CA GLY A 147 9.50 -1.71 31.63
C GLY A 147 8.60 -2.87 32.07
N ASP A 148 8.34 -2.96 33.37
CA ASP A 148 7.66 -4.12 33.98
C ASP A 148 6.13 -4.04 33.93
N ASP A 149 5.56 -2.84 33.79
CA ASP A 149 4.10 -2.63 33.73
C ASP A 149 3.73 -1.66 32.60
N PHE A 150 3.16 -2.20 31.53
CA PHE A 150 2.66 -1.43 30.39
C PHE A 150 1.65 -0.34 30.79
N ARG A 151 1.03 -0.43 31.98
CA ARG A 151 0.09 0.59 32.47
C ARG A 151 0.75 1.92 32.78
N GLU A 152 2.06 1.92 33.01
CA GLU A 152 2.84 3.13 33.26
C GLU A 152 3.26 3.83 31.95
N ASN A 153 3.12 3.16 30.81
CA ASN A 153 3.48 3.69 29.50
C ASN A 153 2.48 4.79 29.08
N GLU A 154 3.00 5.83 28.43
CA GLU A 154 2.22 6.94 27.90
C GLU A 154 2.35 6.96 26.38
N TYR A 155 1.22 6.89 25.66
CA TYR A 155 1.22 7.00 24.21
C TYR A 155 1.12 8.46 23.77
N HIS A 156 1.61 8.76 22.57
CA HIS A 156 1.59 10.07 21.95
C HIS A 156 1.28 9.95 20.46
N ILE A 157 0.32 10.73 19.99
CA ILE A 157 -0.13 10.75 18.60
C ILE A 157 -0.36 12.21 18.16
N PRO A 158 0.20 12.66 17.03
CA PRO A 158 -0.15 13.93 16.40
C PRO A 158 -1.65 14.03 16.10
N PHE A 159 -2.30 15.11 16.51
CA PHE A 159 -3.74 15.27 16.36
C PHE A 159 -4.12 16.74 16.08
N GLU A 160 -5.35 17.00 15.63
CA GLU A 160 -5.80 18.33 15.13
C GLU A 160 -5.45 19.51 16.07
N ASP A 161 -5.44 19.29 17.39
CA ASP A 161 -5.17 20.29 18.42
C ASP A 161 -3.80 20.12 19.13
N GLY A 162 -2.84 19.43 18.52
CA GLY A 162 -1.50 19.21 19.07
C GLY A 162 -1.14 17.73 19.20
N ILE A 163 -0.84 17.25 20.41
CA ILE A 163 -0.49 15.84 20.66
C ILE A 163 -1.57 15.22 21.54
N LEU A 164 -2.27 14.22 21.00
CA LEU A 164 -3.11 13.33 21.80
C LEU A 164 -2.20 12.40 22.61
N SER A 165 -2.20 12.58 23.93
CA SER A 165 -1.45 11.73 24.85
C SER A 165 -2.36 11.05 25.87
N GLY A 166 -2.02 9.83 26.27
CA GLY A 166 -2.79 9.11 27.26
C GLY A 166 -2.06 7.92 27.85
N LYS A 167 -2.60 7.42 28.95
CA LYS A 167 -2.12 6.23 29.65
C LYS A 167 -3.19 5.14 29.62
N PHE A 168 -2.90 4.03 30.28
CA PHE A 168 -3.82 2.93 30.44
C PHE A 168 -5.23 3.38 30.84
N SER A 169 -6.21 2.86 30.10
CA SER A 169 -7.64 3.06 30.35
C SER A 169 -8.22 1.83 31.06
N GLU A 170 -8.69 0.85 30.29
CA GLU A 170 -9.19 -0.43 30.79
C GLU A 170 -8.86 -1.56 29.82
N VAL A 171 -8.89 -2.81 30.30
CA VAL A 171 -8.69 -3.97 29.43
C VAL A 171 -9.86 -4.11 28.45
N GLY A 172 -9.55 -4.40 27.19
CA GLY A 172 -10.49 -4.41 26.07
C GLY A 172 -10.77 -3.04 25.46
N PHE A 173 -10.21 -1.94 25.99
CA PHE A 173 -10.35 -0.62 25.38
C PHE A 173 -9.74 -0.60 23.98
N LYS A 174 -10.46 -0.01 23.03
CA LYS A 174 -10.05 0.15 21.64
C LYS A 174 -10.51 1.50 21.11
N GLN A 175 -9.61 2.27 20.51
CA GLN A 175 -9.90 3.52 19.84
C GLN A 175 -9.07 3.64 18.57
N PHE A 176 -9.66 4.20 17.51
CA PHE A 176 -8.94 4.53 16.29
C PHE A 176 -8.74 6.05 16.22
N VAL A 177 -7.55 6.46 15.80
CA VAL A 177 -7.14 7.86 15.71
C VAL A 177 -6.46 8.06 14.35
N ILE A 178 -6.83 9.11 13.62
CA ILE A 178 -6.07 9.51 12.42
C ILE A 178 -4.99 10.49 12.86
N PRO A 179 -3.71 10.16 12.68
CA PRO A 179 -2.64 11.09 13.03
C PRO A 179 -2.55 12.23 12.02
N THR A 180 -2.22 13.44 12.48
CA THR A 180 -1.98 14.59 11.58
C THR A 180 -0.58 14.61 10.96
N GLU A 181 0.33 13.82 11.51
CA GLU A 181 1.72 13.65 11.06
C GLU A 181 2.09 12.16 11.08
N GLY A 182 3.17 11.80 10.38
CA GLY A 182 3.56 10.43 10.11
C GLY A 182 4.30 9.76 11.24
N TRP A 183 3.82 9.86 12.48
CA TRP A 183 4.46 9.20 13.61
C TRP A 183 3.51 8.90 14.77
N CYS A 184 3.90 7.94 15.60
CA CYS A 184 3.29 7.64 16.89
C CYS A 184 4.37 7.18 17.88
N ALA A 185 4.14 7.34 19.18
CA ALA A 185 5.14 6.99 20.18
C ALA A 185 4.56 6.50 21.50
N VAL A 186 5.41 5.81 22.26
CA VAL A 186 5.20 5.40 23.63
C VAL A 186 6.43 5.75 24.46
N THR A 187 6.23 6.44 25.57
CA THR A 187 7.32 6.84 26.48
C THR A 187 7.17 6.21 27.86
N TYR A 188 8.31 5.97 28.51
CA TYR A 188 8.39 5.46 29.87
C TYR A 188 9.76 5.74 30.49
N ASN A 189 9.80 6.49 31.60
CA ASN A 189 11.02 6.73 32.40
C ASN A 189 12.28 7.09 31.60
N GLY A 190 12.15 8.01 30.64
CA GLY A 190 13.25 8.47 29.79
C GLY A 190 13.63 7.51 28.66
N ARG A 191 12.85 6.45 28.44
CA ARG A 191 12.90 5.60 27.26
C ARG A 191 11.72 5.91 26.35
N ALA A 192 11.92 5.77 25.05
CA ALA A 192 10.89 5.96 24.03
C ALA A 192 10.93 4.85 22.98
N TYR A 193 9.75 4.39 22.59
CA TYR A 193 9.49 3.62 21.39
C TYR A 193 8.69 4.51 20.45
N ALA A 194 9.09 4.66 19.19
CA ALA A 194 8.30 5.40 18.20
C ALA A 194 8.30 4.69 16.85
N GLU A 195 7.19 4.79 16.14
CA GLU A 195 7.06 4.39 14.75
C GLU A 195 6.83 5.62 13.90
N LEU A 196 7.65 5.81 12.88
CA LEU A 196 7.57 6.87 11.89
C LEU A 196 7.25 6.23 10.54
N PHE A 197 6.32 6.82 9.81
CA PHE A 197 5.76 6.27 8.58
C PHE A 197 5.29 7.40 7.65
N PRO A 198 5.14 7.17 6.34
CA PRO A 198 4.68 8.20 5.42
C PRO A 198 3.25 8.61 5.76
N THR A 199 2.98 9.92 5.82
CA THR A 199 1.68 10.51 6.20
C THR A 199 0.53 10.11 5.27
N ASP A 200 0.85 9.73 4.05
CA ASP A 200 -0.06 9.33 2.98
C ASP A 200 -0.38 7.82 2.99
N VAL A 201 0.35 7.02 3.77
CA VAL A 201 0.22 5.55 3.79
C VAL A 201 -0.64 5.05 4.94
N ILE A 202 -0.46 5.57 6.16
CA ILE A 202 -1.17 5.08 7.34
C ILE A 202 -2.52 5.79 7.47
N ASP A 203 -3.61 5.04 7.30
CA ASP A 203 -4.96 5.58 7.40
C ASP A 203 -5.34 5.93 8.85
N CYS A 204 -4.91 5.10 9.81
CA CYS A 204 -5.14 5.36 11.23
C CYS A 204 -4.18 4.58 12.14
N LEU A 205 -4.22 4.95 13.42
CA LEU A 205 -3.61 4.26 14.53
C LEU A 205 -4.71 3.64 15.40
N GLU A 206 -4.58 2.36 15.73
CA GLU A 206 -5.38 1.67 16.72
C GLU A 206 -4.68 1.72 18.09
N ILE A 207 -5.29 2.42 19.05
CA ILE A 207 -4.94 2.35 20.47
C ILE A 207 -5.73 1.18 21.07
N TYR A 208 -5.04 0.13 21.48
CA TYR A 208 -5.68 -1.07 22.02
C TYR A 208 -5.00 -1.56 23.30
N TYR A 209 -5.81 -1.75 24.33
CA TYR A 209 -5.41 -2.45 25.55
C TYR A 209 -6.09 -3.83 25.55
N PRO A 210 -5.38 -4.91 25.19
CA PRO A 210 -5.96 -6.24 25.14
C PRO A 210 -6.69 -6.67 26.41
N ARG A 211 -7.74 -7.49 26.24
CA ARG A 211 -8.51 -8.07 27.37
C ARG A 211 -7.66 -8.90 28.32
N ILE A 212 -6.55 -9.41 27.82
CA ILE A 212 -5.58 -10.24 28.55
C ILE A 212 -4.74 -9.39 29.52
N GLY A 213 -4.66 -8.08 29.28
CA GLY A 213 -4.04 -7.12 30.20
C GLY A 213 -2.55 -7.35 30.42
N THR A 214 -1.82 -7.76 29.37
CA THR A 214 -0.38 -8.07 29.42
C THR A 214 0.50 -7.03 28.72
N HIS A 215 -0.04 -6.32 27.73
CA HIS A 215 0.70 -5.36 26.91
C HIS A 215 -0.23 -4.24 26.42
N PHE A 216 0.36 -3.24 25.78
CA PHE A 216 -0.31 -2.17 25.05
C PHE A 216 -0.06 -2.33 23.55
N VAL A 217 -1.03 -2.01 22.70
CA VAL A 217 -0.86 -1.98 21.24
C VAL A 217 -1.15 -0.58 20.73
N LEU A 218 -0.19 -0.03 19.99
CA LEU A 218 -0.35 1.18 19.20
C LEU A 218 -0.09 0.81 17.75
N GLN A 219 -1.15 0.44 17.03
CA GLN A 219 -1.04 -0.26 15.75
C GLN A 219 -1.32 0.68 14.56
N PRO A 220 -0.34 0.94 13.68
CA PRO A 220 -0.58 1.50 12.35
C PRO A 220 -1.41 0.56 11.46
N LEU A 221 -2.43 1.12 10.82
CA LEU A 221 -3.32 0.40 9.90
C LEU A 221 -3.40 1.10 8.55
N ILE A 222 -3.34 0.28 7.50
CA ILE A 222 -3.62 0.65 6.11
C ILE A 222 -4.86 -0.12 5.67
N TRP A 223 -5.92 0.57 5.34
CA TRP A 223 -7.18 -0.01 4.93
C TRP A 223 -7.25 -0.16 3.42
N GLY A 224 -7.68 -1.34 3.00
CA GLY A 224 -7.93 -1.68 1.60
C GLY A 224 -6.83 -1.23 0.64
N VAL A 225 -5.58 -1.55 0.96
CA VAL A 225 -4.44 -1.55 0.04
C VAL A 225 -4.91 -2.18 -1.26
N GLY A 226 -5.00 -1.36 -2.31
CA GLY A 226 -5.35 -1.77 -3.65
C GLY A 226 -4.08 -2.06 -4.44
N LEU A 227 -4.01 -3.23 -5.06
CA LEU A 227 -2.84 -3.65 -5.81
C LEU A 227 -3.29 -4.30 -7.12
N SER A 228 -3.08 -3.60 -8.24
CA SER A 228 -3.35 -4.14 -9.58
C SER A 228 -2.38 -5.28 -9.91
N PRO A 229 -2.72 -6.17 -10.85
CA PRO A 229 -1.78 -7.20 -11.33
C PRO A 229 -0.43 -6.58 -11.73
N ASN A 230 0.67 -7.31 -11.50
CA ASN A 230 2.03 -6.88 -11.82
C ASN A 230 2.47 -5.52 -11.24
N ARG A 231 1.78 -5.02 -10.21
CA ARG A 231 2.19 -3.81 -9.47
C ARG A 231 2.89 -4.17 -8.16
N LYS A 232 3.82 -3.31 -7.78
CA LYS A 232 4.46 -3.28 -6.48
C LYS A 232 4.08 -2.00 -5.75
N ALA A 233 3.51 -2.13 -4.56
CA ALA A 233 3.40 -1.04 -3.60
C ALA A 233 4.49 -1.20 -2.53
N SER A 234 5.15 -0.13 -2.12
CA SER A 234 6.11 -0.17 -1.01
C SER A 234 6.06 1.08 -0.16
N PHE A 235 6.47 0.95 1.10
CA PHE A 235 6.69 2.09 1.98
C PHE A 235 7.76 1.78 3.02
N THR A 236 8.42 2.84 3.52
CA THR A 236 9.42 2.73 4.58
C THR A 236 8.82 3.09 5.94
N SER A 237 9.02 2.22 6.93
CA SER A 237 8.72 2.49 8.34
C SER A 237 10.03 2.55 9.13
N LEU A 238 10.16 3.51 10.04
CA LEU A 238 11.28 3.61 10.96
C LEU A 238 10.77 3.39 12.39
N THR A 239 11.40 2.48 13.12
CA THR A 239 11.12 2.21 14.52
C THR A 239 12.30 2.69 15.36
N TYR A 240 12.10 3.76 16.13
CA TYR A 240 13.05 4.21 17.14
C TYR A 240 12.79 3.50 18.46
N ALA A 241 13.84 3.01 19.11
CA ALA A 241 13.76 2.42 20.43
C ALA A 241 15.00 2.81 21.22
N GLY A 242 14.92 3.76 22.14
CA GLY A 242 16.11 4.28 22.83
C GLY A 242 15.81 5.23 23.97
N ASP A 243 16.83 5.99 24.39
CA ASP A 243 16.70 7.07 25.36
C ASP A 243 16.00 8.28 24.75
N GLY A 244 14.90 8.72 25.35
CA GLY A 244 14.20 9.87 24.86
C GLY A 244 12.87 10.12 25.56
N ASP A 245 12.29 11.25 25.18
CA ASP A 245 10.97 11.71 25.55
C ASP A 245 10.20 12.16 24.30
N LEU A 246 9.04 12.78 24.50
CA LEU A 246 8.21 13.29 23.40
C LEU A 246 8.98 14.27 22.49
N GLN A 247 9.78 15.18 23.05
CA GLN A 247 10.53 16.15 22.25
C GLN A 247 11.58 15.46 21.39
N THR A 248 12.22 14.44 21.94
CA THR A 248 13.19 13.60 21.21
C THR A 248 12.55 12.99 19.96
N ILE A 249 11.31 12.49 20.07
CA ILE A 249 10.59 11.90 18.94
C ILE A 249 10.17 12.96 17.91
N GLN A 250 9.70 14.12 18.35
CA GLN A 250 9.35 15.21 17.43
C GLN A 250 10.57 15.69 16.63
N ASP A 251 11.71 15.88 17.31
CA ASP A 251 12.97 16.27 16.67
C ASP A 251 13.48 15.18 15.71
N LEU A 252 13.27 13.90 16.05
CA LEU A 252 13.59 12.79 15.18
C LEU A 252 12.72 12.79 13.92
N TYR A 253 11.40 12.93 14.07
CA TYR A 253 10.47 12.97 12.94
C TYR A 253 10.81 14.12 11.99
N GLU A 254 11.05 15.33 12.51
CA GLU A 254 11.42 16.47 11.68
C GLU A 254 12.70 16.26 10.87
N ARG A 255 13.68 15.50 11.41
CA ARG A 255 14.92 15.16 10.69
C ARG A 255 14.77 14.04 9.68
N LYS A 256 13.87 13.08 9.94
CA LYS A 256 13.75 11.81 9.21
C LYS A 256 12.56 11.75 8.25
N LYS A 257 11.61 12.68 8.33
CA LYS A 257 10.37 12.63 7.54
C LYS A 257 10.58 12.55 6.03
N ASP A 258 11.65 13.14 5.51
CA ASP A 258 11.98 13.09 4.07
C ASP A 258 12.50 11.71 3.63
N GLU A 259 12.91 10.83 4.57
CA GLU A 259 13.27 9.44 4.31
C GLU A 259 12.03 8.51 4.25
N LEU A 260 10.86 8.99 4.70
CA LEU A 260 9.61 8.24 4.76
C LEU A 260 8.91 8.28 3.40
N VAL A 261 9.36 7.41 2.51
CA VAL A 261 8.83 7.33 1.13
C VAL A 261 7.87 6.16 0.96
N SER A 262 6.87 6.39 0.11
CA SER A 262 5.94 5.39 -0.43
C SER A 262 6.12 5.33 -1.95
N THR A 263 5.90 4.17 -2.57
CA THR A 263 5.93 4.02 -4.03
C THR A 263 4.87 3.03 -4.50
N TYR A 264 4.35 3.26 -5.71
CA TYR A 264 3.49 2.34 -6.43
C TYR A 264 3.99 2.27 -7.87
N VAL A 265 4.54 1.12 -8.28
CA VAL A 265 5.28 1.01 -9.55
C VAL A 265 4.94 -0.29 -10.29
N PRO A 266 5.07 -0.33 -11.63
CA PRO A 266 5.02 -1.58 -12.39
C PRO A 266 6.23 -2.47 -12.06
N ILE A 267 6.08 -3.77 -12.27
CA ILE A 267 7.17 -4.74 -12.16
C ILE A 267 7.58 -5.16 -13.57
N GLU A 268 8.81 -4.82 -13.95
CA GLU A 268 9.40 -5.21 -15.24
C GLU A 268 10.67 -6.07 -15.05
N PRO A 269 10.75 -7.25 -15.69
CA PRO A 269 9.66 -7.97 -16.34
C PRO A 269 8.64 -8.50 -15.30
N PRO A 270 7.39 -8.79 -15.69
CA PRO A 270 6.45 -9.48 -14.80
C PRO A 270 7.15 -10.74 -14.27
N PRO A 271 7.16 -10.99 -12.95
CA PRO A 271 8.07 -11.97 -12.37
C PRO A 271 7.87 -13.30 -13.08
N GLU A 272 8.90 -13.78 -13.78
CA GLU A 272 8.97 -15.20 -14.14
C GLU A 272 8.63 -15.95 -12.86
N ARG A 273 7.63 -16.82 -12.92
CA ARG A 273 7.02 -17.48 -11.76
C ARG A 273 8.04 -18.37 -11.03
N GLU A 274 8.98 -17.77 -10.31
CA GLU A 274 9.98 -18.45 -9.48
C GLU A 274 9.30 -19.19 -8.33
N PHE A 275 8.08 -18.81 -7.97
CA PHE A 275 7.21 -19.61 -7.12
C PHE A 275 6.48 -20.65 -7.98
N SER A 276 7.15 -21.76 -8.32
CA SER A 276 6.47 -22.90 -8.94
C SER A 276 5.30 -23.36 -8.05
N GLU A 277 4.17 -23.73 -8.64
CA GLU A 277 2.99 -24.24 -7.91
C GLU A 277 3.29 -25.41 -6.97
N ARG A 278 4.42 -26.11 -7.18
CA ARG A 278 4.92 -27.16 -6.28
C ARG A 278 5.45 -26.63 -4.94
N GLU A 279 5.83 -25.37 -4.83
CA GLU A 279 6.37 -24.77 -3.60
C GLU A 279 5.30 -24.16 -2.69
N VAL A 280 4.16 -23.73 -3.25
CA VAL A 280 2.98 -23.29 -2.48
C VAL A 280 2.40 -24.44 -1.63
N LEU A 281 2.68 -25.69 -2.00
CA LEU A 281 2.30 -26.88 -1.24
C LEU A 281 3.23 -27.15 -0.04
N PHE A 282 4.44 -26.58 0.00
CA PHE A 282 5.38 -26.77 1.13
C PHE A 282 5.00 -25.92 2.36
N THR A 283 4.41 -24.74 2.16
CA THR A 283 3.89 -23.90 3.27
C THR A 283 2.66 -24.49 3.96
N GLN A 284 1.99 -25.48 3.34
CA GLN A 284 0.85 -26.18 3.95
C GLN A 284 1.24 -27.39 4.81
N ARG A 285 2.51 -27.82 4.80
CA ARG A 285 2.96 -28.84 5.75
C ARG A 285 3.28 -28.17 7.08
N ARG A 286 2.31 -28.22 8.00
CA ARG A 286 2.53 -27.93 9.42
C ARG A 286 3.83 -28.61 9.86
N PRO A 287 4.81 -27.88 10.41
CA PRO A 287 5.81 -28.55 11.24
C PRO A 287 5.04 -29.14 12.41
N GLN A 288 4.89 -30.46 12.45
CA GLN A 288 4.67 -31.12 13.74
C GLN A 288 5.95 -30.90 14.52
N ILE A 289 5.94 -29.92 15.41
CA ILE A 289 6.94 -29.81 16.48
C ILE A 289 6.79 -31.10 17.28
N THR A 290 7.63 -32.07 16.94
CA THR A 290 7.75 -33.33 17.66
C THR A 290 9.10 -33.22 18.35
N MET A 291 9.09 -33.11 19.68
CA MET A 291 10.31 -33.12 20.47
C MET A 291 11.04 -34.46 20.26
N PRO A 292 12.38 -34.48 20.25
CA PRO A 292 13.13 -35.69 19.95
C PRO A 292 13.06 -36.70 21.10
N ILE A 293 12.85 -37.96 20.73
CA ILE A 293 13.33 -39.12 21.46
C ILE A 293 14.47 -39.69 20.60
N ASP A 294 15.60 -39.96 21.24
CA ASP A 294 16.79 -40.67 20.76
C ASP A 294 16.45 -42.07 20.18
N GLU A 295 17.25 -42.81 19.41
CA GLU A 295 18.65 -42.81 18.97
C GLU A 295 18.69 -43.71 17.68
N PHE A 296 19.83 -43.74 16.95
CA PHE A 296 20.17 -44.63 15.81
C PHE A 296 19.89 -44.18 14.36
N GLY A 297 20.92 -43.59 13.73
CA GLY A 297 21.63 -44.35 12.67
C GLY A 297 21.46 -43.94 11.19
N GLN A 298 22.25 -42.94 10.77
CA GLN A 298 22.95 -42.80 9.48
C GLN A 298 22.22 -42.48 8.16
N LEU A 299 22.72 -41.42 7.50
CA LEU A 299 22.50 -40.98 6.11
C LEU A 299 23.44 -41.68 5.12
N PRO A 300 23.13 -41.64 3.80
CA PRO A 300 24.16 -41.17 2.87
C PRO A 300 23.70 -40.21 1.75
N ARG A 301 24.70 -39.44 1.30
CA ARG A 301 24.77 -38.31 0.35
C ARG A 301 24.57 -38.69 -1.13
N MET A 302 24.17 -37.72 -1.98
CA MET A 302 24.56 -37.54 -3.40
C MET A 302 24.30 -36.08 -3.83
N ARG A 303 25.33 -35.25 -4.07
CA ARG A 303 26.09 -34.96 -5.32
C ARG A 303 25.33 -34.17 -6.40
N LEU A 304 25.74 -32.90 -6.52
CA LEU A 304 25.51 -31.94 -7.61
C LEU A 304 26.07 -32.45 -8.95
N ARG A 305 25.42 -32.02 -10.04
CA ARG A 305 26.05 -31.87 -11.36
C ARG A 305 25.68 -30.50 -11.92
N ASP A 306 26.73 -29.78 -12.30
CA ASP A 306 26.73 -28.59 -13.14
C ASP A 306 26.47 -29.01 -14.60
N ASP A 307 25.69 -28.23 -15.33
CA ASP A 307 25.61 -28.31 -16.79
C ASP A 307 25.80 -26.91 -17.42
N PHE A 308 26.80 -26.86 -18.31
CA PHE A 308 26.86 -26.19 -19.61
C PHE A 308 26.58 -24.68 -19.78
N LEU A 309 27.66 -23.97 -20.12
CA LEU A 309 27.72 -22.74 -20.92
C LEU A 309 27.88 -23.09 -22.42
N GLU A 310 27.19 -22.33 -23.30
CA GLU A 310 27.66 -21.74 -24.58
C GLU A 310 26.42 -21.31 -25.41
N GLN A 311 26.16 -20.00 -25.54
CA GLN A 311 26.60 -19.05 -26.60
C GLN A 311 25.52 -18.81 -27.68
N ALA A 312 25.08 -17.56 -27.81
CA ALA A 312 24.57 -16.97 -29.04
C ALA A 312 24.77 -15.44 -29.01
N GLU A 313 25.38 -14.90 -30.06
CA GLU A 313 25.75 -13.50 -30.25
C GLU A 313 24.55 -12.62 -30.69
N MET A 314 24.59 -11.33 -30.32
CA MET A 314 23.60 -10.30 -30.68
C MET A 314 24.15 -9.32 -31.74
N PRO A 315 23.30 -8.72 -32.62
CA PRO A 315 23.73 -7.75 -33.63
C PRO A 315 23.58 -6.26 -33.21
N GLU A 316 24.63 -5.49 -33.47
CA GLU A 316 24.72 -4.17 -34.13
C GLU A 316 23.86 -2.93 -33.76
N GLU A 317 23.03 -2.90 -32.71
CA GLU A 317 22.34 -1.65 -32.28
C GLU A 317 22.97 -0.95 -31.04
N ILE A 318 24.12 -1.41 -30.56
CA ILE A 318 24.77 -0.93 -29.32
C ILE A 318 25.68 0.30 -29.55
N GLU A 319 26.05 0.62 -30.79
CA GLU A 319 27.14 1.57 -31.06
C GLU A 319 26.77 3.05 -30.79
N GLN A 320 25.49 3.44 -30.88
CA GLN A 320 25.06 4.83 -30.60
C GLN A 320 24.80 5.11 -29.11
N HIS A 321 24.39 4.10 -28.34
CA HIS A 321 24.12 4.26 -26.90
C HIS A 321 25.41 4.23 -26.07
N GLU A 322 26.44 3.50 -26.50
CA GLU A 322 27.74 3.51 -25.84
C GLU A 322 28.50 4.83 -26.04
N GLU A 323 28.33 5.51 -27.19
CA GLU A 323 28.98 6.80 -27.44
C GLU A 323 28.41 7.91 -26.53
N ILE A 324 27.09 7.90 -26.30
CA ILE A 324 26.41 8.83 -25.39
C ILE A 324 26.80 8.53 -23.93
N ARG A 325 26.81 7.26 -23.51
CA ARG A 325 27.25 6.87 -22.16
C ARG A 325 28.73 7.17 -21.92
N ALA A 326 29.59 6.99 -22.92
CA ALA A 326 31.00 7.32 -22.83
C ALA A 326 31.22 8.84 -22.70
N ARG A 327 30.43 9.67 -23.40
CA ARG A 327 30.44 11.13 -23.25
C ARG A 327 29.95 11.58 -21.87
N GLN A 328 28.86 11.01 -21.37
CA GLN A 328 28.33 11.32 -20.03
C GLN A 328 29.30 10.88 -18.93
N ALA A 329 29.89 9.69 -19.03
CA ALA A 329 30.89 9.20 -18.09
C ALA A 329 32.18 10.04 -18.10
N LEU A 330 32.59 10.57 -19.26
CA LEU A 330 33.75 11.47 -19.36
C LEU A 330 33.46 12.83 -18.71
N ILE A 331 32.25 13.36 -18.85
CA ILE A 331 31.81 14.61 -18.21
C ILE A 331 31.74 14.43 -16.69
N GLN A 332 31.11 13.35 -16.23
CA GLN A 332 31.01 12.99 -14.81
C GLN A 332 32.40 12.82 -14.19
N ARG A 333 33.29 12.11 -14.88
CA ARG A 333 34.67 11.89 -14.44
C ARG A 333 35.48 13.19 -14.38
N ASN A 334 35.27 14.12 -15.32
CA ASN A 334 35.93 15.42 -15.30
C ASN A 334 35.40 16.32 -14.16
N LEU A 335 34.13 16.16 -13.78
CA LEU A 335 33.52 16.81 -12.61
C LEU A 335 34.04 16.22 -11.30
N GLU A 336 34.16 14.89 -11.22
CA GLU A 336 34.63 14.15 -10.03
C GLU A 336 36.15 14.30 -9.81
N GLU A 337 36.96 14.33 -10.87
CA GLU A 337 38.42 14.48 -10.76
C GLU A 337 38.88 15.93 -10.46
N GLY A 338 37.95 16.89 -10.31
CA GLY A 338 38.28 18.28 -9.94
C GLY A 338 39.25 18.98 -10.92
N ARG A 339 39.30 18.51 -12.17
CA ARG A 339 40.27 18.95 -13.19
C ARG A 339 39.85 20.19 -13.98
N ILE A 340 38.85 20.93 -13.50
CA ILE A 340 38.50 22.25 -14.03
C ILE A 340 39.17 23.32 -13.16
N ALA A 341 40.49 23.44 -13.31
CA ALA A 341 41.20 24.64 -12.86
C ALA A 341 42.04 25.30 -13.97
N GLU A 342 42.13 24.72 -15.17
CA GLU A 342 43.00 25.29 -16.23
C GLU A 342 42.48 25.05 -17.66
N LEU A 343 41.16 24.96 -17.85
CA LEU A 343 40.55 25.16 -19.18
C LEU A 343 39.74 26.46 -19.13
N THR A 344 40.24 27.44 -19.88
CA THR A 344 39.88 28.86 -19.86
C THR A 344 38.38 29.07 -19.93
N ILE A 345 37.86 29.85 -18.97
CA ILE A 345 36.45 30.32 -18.85
C ILE A 345 35.88 30.82 -20.19
N GLU A 346 36.71 31.35 -21.09
CA GLU A 346 36.32 31.74 -22.45
C GLU A 346 35.73 30.59 -23.26
N ARG A 347 36.29 29.38 -23.23
CA ARG A 347 35.81 28.25 -24.05
C ARG A 347 34.45 27.73 -23.57
N ILE A 348 34.24 27.70 -22.26
CA ILE A 348 32.96 27.30 -21.64
C ILE A 348 31.89 28.35 -21.94
N THR A 349 32.25 29.64 -21.94
CA THR A 349 31.32 30.73 -22.25
C THR A 349 30.93 30.71 -23.74
N GLU A 350 31.86 30.36 -24.63
CA GLU A 350 31.63 30.29 -26.07
C GLU A 350 30.80 29.04 -26.46
N GLU A 351 31.08 27.88 -25.85
CA GLU A 351 30.30 26.65 -26.03
C GLU A 351 28.87 26.82 -25.47
N ALA A 352 28.71 27.38 -24.26
CA ALA A 352 27.38 27.64 -23.69
C ALA A 352 26.57 28.67 -24.50
N ALA A 353 27.24 29.71 -25.04
CA ALA A 353 26.59 30.68 -25.93
C ALA A 353 26.25 30.09 -27.31
N GLN A 354 26.95 29.05 -27.75
CA GLN A 354 26.62 28.32 -28.97
C GLN A 354 25.43 27.40 -28.73
N THR A 355 25.42 26.63 -27.63
CA THR A 355 24.29 25.77 -27.23
C THR A 355 23.01 26.57 -27.00
N ALA A 356 23.09 27.74 -26.36
CA ALA A 356 21.93 28.62 -26.18
C ALA A 356 21.38 29.18 -27.50
N ARG A 357 22.25 29.39 -28.51
CA ARG A 357 21.84 29.80 -29.86
C ARG A 357 21.24 28.66 -30.66
N ASP A 358 21.77 27.45 -30.49
CA ASP A 358 21.26 26.25 -31.15
C ASP A 358 19.92 25.77 -30.56
N ALA A 359 19.61 26.18 -29.31
CA ALA A 359 18.37 25.88 -28.58
C ALA A 359 17.36 27.06 -28.52
N ASP A 360 17.60 28.17 -29.25
CA ASP A 360 16.76 29.37 -29.32
C ASP A 360 16.33 29.99 -27.96
N ILE A 361 17.22 29.93 -26.96
CA ILE A 361 16.96 30.43 -25.61
C ILE A 361 17.14 31.97 -25.58
N PRO A 362 16.22 32.74 -24.95
CA PRO A 362 16.33 34.20 -24.89
C PRO A 362 17.67 34.66 -24.29
N VAL A 363 18.38 35.53 -25.02
CA VAL A 363 19.72 36.05 -24.68
C VAL A 363 19.79 36.69 -23.28
N ALA A 364 18.65 37.15 -22.74
CA ALA A 364 18.57 37.73 -21.39
C ALA A 364 18.87 36.72 -20.26
N ASP A 365 18.54 35.43 -20.46
CA ASP A 365 18.71 34.39 -19.45
C ASP A 365 20.13 33.79 -19.49
N ALA A 366 20.72 33.71 -20.68
CA ALA A 366 22.13 33.38 -20.85
C ALA A 366 23.07 34.41 -20.18
N VAL A 367 22.70 35.70 -20.22
CA VAL A 367 23.45 36.78 -19.56
C VAL A 367 23.35 36.68 -18.03
N ARG A 368 22.19 36.31 -17.47
CA ARG A 368 22.04 36.08 -16.03
C ARG A 368 22.83 34.88 -15.54
N LEU A 369 22.85 33.79 -16.31
CA LEU A 369 23.67 32.61 -15.99
C LEU A 369 25.16 32.98 -15.91
N ALA A 370 25.66 33.74 -16.87
CA ALA A 370 27.03 34.21 -16.91
C ALA A 370 27.40 35.08 -15.68
N GLU A 371 26.49 35.94 -15.20
CA GLU A 371 26.70 36.75 -13.99
C GLU A 371 26.76 35.92 -12.69
N VAL A 372 25.96 34.85 -12.58
CA VAL A 372 25.96 33.96 -11.41
C VAL A 372 27.25 33.12 -11.36
N PHE A 373 27.74 32.67 -12.52
CA PHE A 373 29.02 31.98 -12.64
C PHE A 373 30.22 32.90 -12.32
N GLN A 374 30.23 34.15 -12.79
CA GLN A 374 31.29 35.12 -12.46
C GLN A 374 31.40 35.43 -10.96
N ARG A 375 30.31 35.26 -10.20
CA ARG A 375 30.29 35.53 -8.74
C ARG A 375 30.61 34.29 -7.89
N GLY A 376 31.00 33.18 -8.49
CA GLY A 376 31.44 31.97 -7.77
C GLY A 376 30.33 31.25 -7.00
N ARG A 377 29.05 31.44 -7.35
CA ARG A 377 27.90 30.83 -6.66
C ARG A 377 27.35 29.64 -7.46
N ILE A 378 28.20 28.63 -7.66
CA ILE A 378 27.91 27.44 -8.47
C ILE A 378 26.62 26.70 -8.05
N PRO A 379 26.30 26.52 -6.75
CA PRO A 379 25.05 25.84 -6.35
C PRO A 379 23.78 26.60 -6.74
N GLN A 380 23.83 27.94 -6.75
CA GLN A 380 22.70 28.79 -7.12
C GLN A 380 22.54 28.85 -8.65
N ALA A 381 23.63 28.76 -9.41
CA ALA A 381 23.56 28.60 -10.86
C ALA A 381 22.91 27.27 -11.23
N VAL A 382 23.29 26.17 -10.57
CA VAL A 382 22.69 24.84 -10.80
C VAL A 382 21.21 24.82 -10.43
N GLN A 383 20.80 25.42 -9.30
CA GLN A 383 19.38 25.56 -8.97
C GLN A 383 18.60 26.41 -9.99
N HIS A 384 19.18 27.50 -10.49
CA HIS A 384 18.50 28.36 -11.47
C HIS A 384 18.44 27.72 -12.86
N VAL A 385 19.45 26.92 -13.23
CA VAL A 385 19.49 26.11 -14.45
C VAL A 385 18.45 25.00 -14.37
N ASN A 386 18.36 24.28 -13.25
CA ASN A 386 17.31 23.27 -13.04
C ASN A 386 15.91 23.90 -13.14
N HIS A 387 15.71 25.07 -12.54
CA HIS A 387 14.44 25.79 -12.63
C HIS A 387 14.12 26.32 -14.04
N LEU A 388 15.14 26.57 -14.87
CA LEU A 388 15.00 26.93 -16.30
C LEU A 388 14.72 25.70 -17.18
N PHE A 389 15.08 24.50 -16.73
CA PHE A 389 14.77 23.23 -17.40
C PHE A 389 13.43 22.63 -16.93
N ASP A 390 12.97 22.95 -15.72
CA ASP A 390 11.65 22.54 -15.21
C ASP A 390 10.49 23.32 -15.88
N ASP A 391 10.76 24.48 -16.48
CA ASP A 391 9.75 25.33 -17.15
C ASP A 391 9.77 25.23 -18.70
N VAL A 392 10.46 24.23 -19.27
CA VAL A 392 10.13 23.82 -20.63
C VAL A 392 8.94 22.88 -20.51
N GLU A 393 7.72 23.44 -20.51
CA GLU A 393 6.51 22.66 -20.75
C GLU A 393 6.69 21.97 -22.11
N GLU A 394 7.20 20.74 -22.10
CA GLU A 394 7.06 19.85 -23.25
C GLU A 394 5.56 19.76 -23.54
N GLU A 395 5.19 20.04 -24.78
CA GLU A 395 3.79 20.13 -25.19
C GLU A 395 3.15 18.75 -25.04
N ARG A 396 2.49 18.49 -23.89
CA ARG A 396 1.83 17.20 -23.63
C ARG A 396 0.52 17.14 -24.40
N HIS A 397 0.39 16.15 -25.25
CA HIS A 397 -0.81 15.87 -26.00
C HIS A 397 -1.77 15.03 -25.17
N ARG A 398 -3.02 15.48 -25.05
CA ARG A 398 -4.10 14.69 -24.48
C ARG A 398 -4.72 13.81 -25.56
N ILE A 399 -4.55 12.51 -25.43
CA ILE A 399 -5.02 11.53 -26.41
C ILE A 399 -6.22 10.79 -25.82
N ILE A 400 -7.27 10.63 -26.62
CA ILE A 400 -8.55 10.06 -26.18
C ILE A 400 -8.99 9.00 -27.17
N ALA A 401 -9.12 7.76 -26.71
CA ALA A 401 -9.72 6.66 -27.47
C ALA A 401 -11.12 6.35 -26.92
N ARG A 402 -12.12 6.30 -27.80
CA ARG A 402 -13.50 5.93 -27.47
C ARG A 402 -13.87 4.63 -28.14
N GLU A 403 -14.52 3.77 -27.38
CA GLU A 403 -15.08 2.51 -27.86
C GLU A 403 -16.50 2.34 -27.34
N GLN A 404 -17.35 1.73 -28.15
CA GLN A 404 -18.70 1.37 -27.75
C GLN A 404 -18.93 -0.11 -28.06
N VAL A 405 -19.38 -0.85 -27.05
CA VAL A 405 -19.70 -2.27 -27.15
C VAL A 405 -21.15 -2.47 -26.74
N SER A 406 -21.86 -3.37 -27.41
CA SER A 406 -23.27 -3.67 -27.13
C SER A 406 -23.51 -5.17 -27.07
N PHE A 407 -24.33 -5.59 -26.11
CA PHE A 407 -24.74 -6.97 -25.90
C PHE A 407 -26.27 -7.03 -26.03
N GLY A 408 -26.75 -7.47 -27.19
CA GLY A 408 -28.18 -7.50 -27.57
C GLY A 408 -28.94 -8.73 -27.03
N ASP A 409 -30.28 -8.61 -26.97
CA ASP A 409 -31.24 -9.64 -26.49
C ASP A 409 -30.91 -10.21 -25.10
N SER A 410 -30.38 -9.37 -24.21
CA SER A 410 -29.38 -9.78 -23.21
C SER A 410 -29.83 -10.92 -22.29
N GLU A 411 -29.25 -12.10 -22.49
CA GLU A 411 -29.05 -13.10 -21.44
C GLU A 411 -28.18 -12.55 -20.29
N VAL A 412 -27.56 -11.36 -20.46
CA VAL A 412 -26.79 -10.69 -19.41
C VAL A 412 -27.72 -10.26 -18.27
N THR A 413 -27.60 -10.96 -17.16
CA THR A 413 -28.31 -10.67 -15.90
C THR A 413 -27.38 -10.08 -14.86
N GLU A 414 -26.07 -10.21 -15.05
CA GLU A 414 -25.05 -9.76 -14.10
C GLU A 414 -23.89 -9.07 -14.81
N ILE A 415 -23.33 -8.03 -14.18
CA ILE A 415 -22.12 -7.35 -14.63
C ILE A 415 -21.10 -7.33 -13.50
N SER A 416 -19.89 -7.79 -13.78
CA SER A 416 -18.73 -7.66 -12.90
C SER A 416 -17.69 -6.74 -13.56
N LEU A 417 -17.37 -5.60 -12.95
CA LEU A 417 -16.38 -4.66 -13.48
C LEU A 417 -15.29 -4.35 -12.46
N SER A 418 -14.03 -4.43 -12.90
CA SER A 418 -12.87 -3.95 -12.13
C SER A 418 -12.17 -2.79 -12.85
N SER A 419 -12.09 -1.64 -12.17
CA SER A 419 -11.41 -0.42 -12.63
C SER A 419 -10.23 -0.07 -11.73
N ILE A 420 -9.17 0.47 -12.34
CA ILE A 420 -8.02 1.02 -11.61
C ILE A 420 -8.25 2.51 -11.45
N GLU A 421 -8.20 3.26 -12.55
CA GLU A 421 -8.37 4.72 -12.53
C GLU A 421 -9.49 5.15 -13.49
N GLY A 422 -10.39 6.00 -13.00
CA GLY A 422 -11.46 6.61 -13.78
C GLY A 422 -12.87 6.36 -13.26
N ALA A 423 -13.84 7.07 -13.84
CA ALA A 423 -15.22 7.02 -13.36
C ALA A 423 -15.99 5.83 -13.93
N ILE A 424 -16.83 5.23 -13.10
CA ILE A 424 -17.81 4.22 -13.52
C ILE A 424 -19.21 4.81 -13.36
N ARG A 425 -19.95 4.92 -14.46
CA ARG A 425 -21.34 5.35 -14.46
C ARG A 425 -22.20 4.21 -15.00
N VAL A 426 -23.09 3.69 -14.17
CA VAL A 426 -24.14 2.75 -14.58
C VAL A 426 -25.49 3.46 -14.51
N GLN A 427 -26.27 3.36 -15.57
CA GLN A 427 -27.61 3.95 -15.64
C GLN A 427 -28.59 3.04 -16.38
N SER A 428 -29.85 3.08 -16.00
CA SER A 428 -30.88 2.35 -16.74
C SER A 428 -31.31 3.05 -18.03
N TRP A 429 -31.88 2.28 -18.96
CA TRP A 429 -32.52 2.79 -20.18
C TRP A 429 -33.67 1.88 -20.66
N ASN A 430 -34.36 2.29 -21.73
CA ASN A 430 -35.55 1.60 -22.24
C ASN A 430 -35.26 0.53 -23.30
N GLU A 431 -34.00 0.11 -23.47
CA GLU A 431 -33.60 -0.90 -24.44
C GLU A 431 -33.28 -2.23 -23.73
N PRO A 432 -33.68 -3.39 -24.27
CA PRO A 432 -33.42 -4.71 -23.68
C PRO A 432 -32.01 -5.22 -24.03
N LYS A 433 -31.01 -4.35 -23.85
CA LYS A 433 -29.61 -4.65 -24.14
C LYS A 433 -28.69 -3.91 -23.17
N VAL A 434 -27.49 -4.42 -23.01
CA VAL A 434 -26.41 -3.72 -22.30
C VAL A 434 -25.55 -2.98 -23.31
N GLU A 435 -25.20 -1.75 -23.02
CA GLU A 435 -24.26 -0.97 -23.81
C GLU A 435 -23.20 -0.33 -22.91
N ILE A 436 -21.96 -0.40 -23.36
CA ILE A 436 -20.80 0.10 -22.64
C ILE A 436 -20.07 1.06 -23.57
N GLU A 437 -19.96 2.30 -23.15
CA GLU A 437 -19.05 3.28 -23.73
C GLU A 437 -17.80 3.38 -22.85
N ILE A 438 -16.64 3.13 -23.44
CA ILE A 438 -15.33 3.16 -22.79
C ILE A 438 -14.56 4.35 -23.35
N THR A 439 -14.18 5.27 -22.49
CA THR A 439 -13.30 6.40 -22.84
C THR A 439 -11.96 6.22 -22.12
N ARG A 440 -10.93 5.90 -22.88
CA ARG A 440 -9.54 5.85 -22.41
C ARG A 440 -8.87 7.18 -22.73
N GLN A 441 -8.18 7.76 -21.76
CA GLN A 441 -7.47 9.03 -21.93
C GLN A 441 -6.11 8.99 -21.22
N MET A 442 -5.11 9.62 -21.82
CA MET A 442 -3.81 9.84 -21.21
C MET A 442 -3.18 11.13 -21.73
N GLU A 443 -2.19 11.64 -21.00
CA GLU A 443 -1.35 12.77 -21.43
C GLU A 443 0.04 12.23 -21.75
N ALA A 444 0.59 12.56 -22.92
CA ALA A 444 1.91 12.10 -23.32
C ALA A 444 2.60 13.12 -24.23
N THR A 445 3.92 13.12 -24.23
CA THR A 445 4.73 13.97 -25.14
C THR A 445 4.92 13.33 -26.51
N ASP A 446 4.76 12.00 -26.62
CA ASP A 446 4.76 11.24 -27.87
C ASP A 446 3.36 10.64 -28.15
N GLU A 447 2.78 10.96 -29.30
CA GLU A 447 1.47 10.49 -29.71
C GLU A 447 1.47 9.03 -30.18
N GLU A 448 2.57 8.55 -30.76
CA GLU A 448 2.70 7.18 -31.25
C GLU A 448 2.78 6.20 -30.08
N ASP A 449 3.66 6.47 -29.11
CA ASP A 449 3.80 5.69 -27.88
C ASP A 449 2.49 5.65 -27.08
N ALA A 450 1.83 6.81 -26.94
CA ALA A 450 0.54 6.86 -26.24
C ALA A 450 -0.56 6.09 -26.98
N THR A 451 -0.54 6.06 -28.31
CA THR A 451 -1.47 5.25 -29.10
C THR A 451 -1.21 3.77 -28.91
N GLU A 452 0.06 3.35 -28.86
CA GLU A 452 0.45 1.97 -28.55
C GLU A 452 -0.03 1.55 -27.15
N ILE A 453 0.27 2.36 -26.12
CA ILE A 453 -0.20 2.16 -24.74
C ILE A 453 -1.73 2.04 -24.71
N LEU A 454 -2.46 2.95 -25.36
CA LEU A 454 -3.92 2.88 -25.39
C LEU A 454 -4.42 1.57 -26.01
N ASN A 455 -3.75 1.04 -27.03
CA ASN A 455 -4.13 -0.22 -27.67
C ASN A 455 -3.83 -1.45 -26.81
N GLU A 456 -2.69 -1.49 -26.15
CA GLU A 456 -2.28 -2.61 -25.28
C GLU A 456 -3.11 -2.70 -24.00
N THR A 457 -3.50 -1.54 -23.47
CA THR A 457 -4.25 -1.38 -22.20
C THR A 457 -5.77 -1.47 -22.38
N ARG A 458 -6.25 -1.85 -23.58
CA ARG A 458 -7.68 -2.00 -23.86
C ARG A 458 -8.32 -2.98 -22.85
N PRO A 459 -9.40 -2.58 -22.16
CA PRO A 459 -10.08 -3.46 -21.21
C PRO A 459 -10.53 -4.77 -21.84
N GLU A 460 -10.38 -5.86 -21.10
CA GLU A 460 -10.87 -7.17 -21.50
C GLU A 460 -12.34 -7.29 -21.13
N ILE A 461 -13.18 -7.66 -22.11
CA ILE A 461 -14.62 -7.82 -21.94
C ILE A 461 -14.98 -9.24 -22.36
N THR A 462 -15.43 -10.05 -21.42
CA THR A 462 -15.81 -11.45 -21.63
C THR A 462 -17.21 -11.70 -21.13
N GLN A 463 -17.99 -12.49 -21.88
CA GLN A 463 -19.31 -12.95 -21.44
C GLN A 463 -19.22 -14.43 -21.05
N GLU A 464 -19.46 -14.71 -19.78
CA GLU A 464 -19.49 -16.07 -19.20
C GLU A 464 -20.94 -16.45 -18.88
N GLY A 465 -21.62 -17.06 -19.86
CA GLY A 465 -23.05 -17.33 -19.75
C GLY A 465 -23.85 -16.03 -19.65
N THR A 466 -24.49 -15.80 -18.49
CA THR A 466 -25.30 -14.60 -18.20
C THR A 466 -24.52 -13.49 -17.48
N ASN A 467 -23.24 -13.72 -17.16
CA ASN A 467 -22.40 -12.71 -16.52
C ASN A 467 -21.49 -12.03 -17.54
N LEU A 468 -21.45 -10.70 -17.51
CA LEU A 468 -20.54 -9.88 -18.30
C LEU A 468 -19.40 -9.38 -17.42
N VAL A 469 -18.18 -9.85 -17.71
CA VAL A 469 -16.97 -9.51 -16.95
C VAL A 469 -16.17 -8.46 -17.72
N ILE A 470 -15.84 -7.36 -17.06
CA ILE A 470 -15.07 -6.23 -17.60
C ILE A 470 -13.86 -6.03 -16.71
N GLN A 471 -12.66 -6.23 -17.25
CA GLN A 471 -11.41 -6.09 -16.50
C GLN A 471 -10.54 -5.04 -17.17
N SER A 472 -10.20 -3.99 -16.43
CA SER A 472 -9.10 -3.11 -16.83
C SER A 472 -7.82 -3.93 -16.92
N ARG A 473 -7.05 -3.73 -18.00
CA ARG A 473 -5.69 -4.28 -18.08
C ARG A 473 -4.73 -3.40 -17.32
N ASP A 474 -3.58 -3.97 -16.95
CA ASP A 474 -2.46 -3.22 -16.40
C ASP A 474 -2.21 -2.03 -17.32
N GLY A 475 -2.28 -0.83 -16.76
CA GLY A 475 -2.16 0.42 -17.49
C GLY A 475 -1.26 1.36 -16.76
N ASN A 476 -0.47 2.13 -17.53
CA ASN A 476 0.35 3.26 -17.10
C ASN A 476 -0.43 4.14 -16.08
N ASP A 477 0.26 4.67 -15.07
CA ASP A 477 -0.34 5.53 -14.03
C ASP A 477 -0.93 6.84 -14.59
N GLU A 478 -0.66 7.17 -15.86
CA GLU A 478 -1.26 8.31 -16.56
C GLU A 478 -2.55 7.96 -17.35
N LEU A 479 -2.94 6.67 -17.38
CA LEU A 479 -4.10 6.19 -18.13
C LEU A 479 -5.38 6.20 -17.26
N ILE A 480 -6.33 7.06 -17.64
CA ILE A 480 -7.65 7.10 -17.05
C ILE A 480 -8.66 6.38 -17.97
N VAL A 481 -9.41 5.44 -17.42
CA VAL A 481 -10.44 4.67 -18.15
C VAL A 481 -11.82 4.92 -17.54
N ASN A 482 -12.66 5.64 -18.28
CA ASN A 482 -14.04 5.92 -17.87
C ASN A 482 -15.01 4.95 -18.54
N TYR A 483 -15.95 4.43 -17.75
CA TYR A 483 -16.99 3.52 -18.18
C TYR A 483 -18.36 4.17 -18.06
N SER A 484 -19.12 4.22 -19.15
CA SER A 484 -20.54 4.61 -19.17
C SER A 484 -21.36 3.42 -19.63
N ILE A 485 -22.04 2.77 -18.68
CA ILE A 485 -22.78 1.53 -18.88
C ILE A 485 -24.27 1.84 -18.83
N ARG A 486 -24.97 1.51 -19.91
CA ARG A 486 -26.43 1.56 -20.01
C ARG A 486 -26.98 0.15 -19.95
N ILE A 487 -27.86 -0.11 -18.98
CA ILE A 487 -28.45 -1.42 -18.76
C ILE A 487 -29.98 -1.38 -18.79
N PRO A 488 -30.66 -2.49 -19.06
CA PRO A 488 -32.10 -2.57 -18.87
C PRO A 488 -32.52 -2.11 -17.46
N LYS A 489 -33.76 -1.65 -17.31
CA LYS A 489 -34.28 -1.15 -16.02
C LYS A 489 -34.17 -2.14 -14.87
N GLU A 490 -34.28 -3.43 -15.19
CA GLU A 490 -34.21 -4.53 -14.25
C GLU A 490 -33.00 -5.40 -14.63
N MET A 491 -32.17 -5.70 -13.64
CA MET A 491 -31.01 -6.57 -13.78
C MET A 491 -30.79 -7.30 -12.45
N SER A 492 -30.27 -8.52 -12.48
CA SER A 492 -30.10 -9.31 -11.26
C SER A 492 -28.97 -8.76 -10.39
N GLY A 493 -27.79 -8.53 -10.97
CA GLY A 493 -26.60 -8.23 -10.18
C GLY A 493 -25.65 -7.23 -10.83
N ILE A 494 -25.07 -6.36 -10.01
CA ILE A 494 -23.88 -5.59 -10.40
C ILE A 494 -22.82 -5.74 -9.30
N GLU A 495 -21.60 -6.09 -9.70
CA GLU A 495 -20.39 -6.05 -8.88
C GLU A 495 -19.38 -5.06 -9.48
N LEU A 496 -19.01 -4.03 -8.70
CA LEU A 496 -18.04 -3.02 -9.10
C LEU A 496 -16.88 -2.98 -8.10
N ASP A 497 -15.66 -3.19 -8.59
CA ASP A 497 -14.43 -2.98 -7.83
C ASP A 497 -13.66 -1.82 -8.45
N PHE A 498 -13.23 -0.84 -7.65
CA PHE A 498 -12.47 0.31 -8.13
C PHE A 498 -11.36 0.74 -7.16
N VAL A 499 -10.26 1.27 -7.72
CA VAL A 499 -9.14 1.83 -6.92
C VAL A 499 -9.33 3.32 -6.75
N ASP A 500 -9.27 4.09 -7.83
CA ASP A 500 -9.43 5.53 -7.79
C ASP A 500 -10.42 6.03 -8.84
N GLY A 501 -11.52 6.62 -8.37
CA GLY A 501 -12.54 7.12 -9.27
C GLY A 501 -13.93 7.17 -8.64
N ASN A 502 -14.81 7.97 -9.23
CA ASN A 502 -16.18 8.07 -8.75
C ASN A 502 -17.06 6.99 -9.39
N VAL A 503 -17.93 6.40 -8.58
CA VAL A 503 -18.93 5.43 -9.04
C VAL A 503 -20.32 6.03 -8.91
N SER A 504 -21.11 5.93 -9.97
CA SER A 504 -22.52 6.35 -9.98
C SER A 504 -23.40 5.23 -10.50
N VAL A 505 -24.36 4.77 -9.70
CA VAL A 505 -25.39 3.80 -10.11
C VAL A 505 -26.73 4.53 -10.06
N LEU A 506 -27.31 4.78 -11.23
CA LEU A 506 -28.41 5.74 -11.40
C LEU A 506 -29.68 5.11 -11.97
N ASP A 507 -30.76 5.21 -11.20
CA ASP A 507 -32.12 4.78 -11.57
C ASP A 507 -32.21 3.31 -12.02
N VAL A 508 -31.46 2.41 -11.38
CA VAL A 508 -31.44 0.98 -11.69
C VAL A 508 -32.19 0.19 -10.61
N LEU A 509 -32.99 -0.81 -11.00
CA LEU A 509 -33.56 -1.80 -10.08
C LEU A 509 -32.73 -3.08 -10.11
N LEU A 510 -32.13 -3.43 -8.96
CA LEU A 510 -31.21 -4.57 -8.80
C LEU A 510 -31.63 -5.51 -7.69
N ASP A 511 -31.51 -6.82 -7.90
CA ASP A 511 -31.62 -7.81 -6.82
C ASP A 511 -30.35 -7.81 -5.94
N SER A 512 -29.19 -7.52 -6.54
CA SER A 512 -27.90 -7.46 -5.87
C SER A 512 -27.04 -6.31 -6.38
N LEU A 513 -26.50 -5.51 -5.47
CA LEU A 513 -25.48 -4.51 -5.76
C LEU A 513 -24.31 -4.69 -4.80
N LYS A 514 -23.13 -4.92 -5.34
CA LYS A 514 -21.89 -4.97 -4.57
C LYS A 514 -20.90 -3.95 -5.14
N ILE A 515 -20.42 -3.05 -4.29
CA ILE A 515 -19.40 -2.06 -4.67
C ILE A 515 -18.26 -2.10 -3.66
N ASN A 516 -17.02 -2.29 -4.11
CA ASN A 516 -15.83 -2.18 -3.26
C ASN A 516 -14.85 -1.14 -3.84
N GLY A 517 -14.73 0.00 -3.16
CA GLY A 517 -13.84 1.11 -3.54
C GLY A 517 -12.66 1.30 -2.62
N VAL A 518 -11.53 1.76 -3.14
CA VAL A 518 -10.41 2.26 -2.31
C VAL A 518 -10.54 3.77 -2.12
N SER A 519 -10.54 4.55 -3.19
CA SER A 519 -10.63 6.01 -3.19
C SER A 519 -11.68 6.48 -4.19
N GLY A 520 -12.64 7.27 -3.72
CA GLY A 520 -13.62 7.94 -4.58
C GLY A 520 -15.03 7.93 -4.02
N ASN A 521 -15.89 8.80 -4.58
CA ASN A 521 -17.27 8.92 -4.10
C ASN A 521 -18.18 7.92 -4.81
N ILE A 522 -19.13 7.38 -4.05
CA ILE A 522 -20.14 6.46 -4.55
C ILE A 522 -21.50 7.13 -4.43
N GLU A 523 -22.17 7.35 -5.56
CA GLU A 523 -23.56 7.80 -5.62
C GLU A 523 -24.46 6.68 -6.11
N ILE A 524 -25.50 6.37 -5.34
CA ILE A 524 -26.52 5.39 -5.69
C ILE A 524 -27.87 6.07 -5.62
N THR A 525 -28.61 6.01 -6.73
CA THR A 525 -29.97 6.53 -6.82
C THR A 525 -30.86 5.48 -7.48
N GLY A 526 -32.09 5.31 -6.99
CA GLY A 526 -33.06 4.43 -7.63
C GLY A 526 -34.00 3.72 -6.67
N SER A 527 -34.70 2.73 -7.22
CA SER A 527 -35.63 1.87 -6.47
C SER A 527 -34.88 0.69 -5.85
N ILE A 528 -35.38 0.21 -4.71
CA ILE A 528 -34.83 -0.95 -4.02
C ILE A 528 -35.74 -2.15 -4.29
N ALA A 529 -35.18 -3.22 -4.85
CA ALA A 529 -35.92 -4.45 -5.13
C ALA A 529 -36.34 -5.15 -3.83
N GLU A 530 -37.51 -5.80 -3.83
CA GLU A 530 -37.91 -6.68 -2.74
C GLU A 530 -36.90 -7.83 -2.59
N ASN A 531 -36.47 -8.12 -1.37
CA ASN A 531 -35.40 -9.10 -1.10
C ASN A 531 -34.03 -8.73 -1.68
N GLY A 532 -33.85 -7.49 -2.16
CA GLY A 532 -32.59 -7.04 -2.71
C GLY A 532 -31.49 -6.91 -1.65
N VAL A 533 -30.25 -7.13 -2.05
CA VAL A 533 -29.05 -7.03 -1.19
C VAL A 533 -28.08 -6.01 -1.76
N TYR A 534 -27.82 -4.95 -1.01
CA TYR A 534 -26.96 -3.84 -1.40
C TYR A 534 -25.80 -3.76 -0.39
N ASP A 535 -24.59 -4.10 -0.82
CA ASP A 535 -23.38 -4.05 0.00
C ASP A 535 -22.35 -3.11 -0.63
N VAL A 536 -22.21 -1.93 -0.04
CA VAL A 536 -21.38 -0.85 -0.56
C VAL A 536 -20.28 -0.57 0.44
N LYS A 537 -19.04 -0.75 0.01
CA LYS A 537 -17.85 -0.58 0.83
C LYS A 537 -16.87 0.36 0.14
N SER A 538 -16.41 1.38 0.85
CA SER A 538 -15.24 2.17 0.44
C SER A 538 -14.21 2.23 1.56
N VAL A 539 -12.94 2.44 1.22
CA VAL A 539 -11.95 2.85 2.22
C VAL A 539 -12.04 4.35 2.43
N GLY A 540 -11.86 5.12 1.36
CA GLY A 540 -11.91 6.56 1.31
C GLY A 540 -13.00 7.06 0.35
N GLY A 541 -13.73 8.08 0.79
CA GLY A 541 -14.74 8.75 -0.03
C GLY A 541 -16.16 8.66 0.53
N ASN A 542 -17.01 9.55 0.03
CA ASN A 542 -18.38 9.68 0.52
C ASN A 542 -19.30 8.68 -0.17
N ILE A 543 -20.25 8.13 0.59
CA ILE A 543 -21.33 7.30 0.06
C ILE A 543 -22.62 8.09 0.15
N THR A 544 -23.23 8.36 -1.00
CA THR A 544 -24.56 8.98 -1.08
C THR A 544 -25.57 7.97 -1.59
N LEU A 545 -26.59 7.70 -0.78
CA LEU A 545 -27.72 6.86 -1.13
C LEU A 545 -29.00 7.72 -1.20
N LYS A 546 -29.66 7.72 -2.34
CA LYS A 546 -30.99 8.31 -2.53
C LYS A 546 -31.98 7.24 -2.96
N ILE A 547 -33.00 7.00 -2.12
CA ILE A 547 -33.99 5.96 -2.38
C ILE A 547 -35.42 6.49 -2.19
N ASP A 548 -36.37 5.85 -2.86
CA ASP A 548 -37.79 6.15 -2.70
C ASP A 548 -38.23 5.87 -1.24
N PRO A 549 -38.91 6.80 -0.55
CA PRO A 549 -39.49 6.56 0.77
C PRO A 549 -40.46 5.37 0.86
N SER A 550 -41.00 4.88 -0.26
CA SER A 550 -41.84 3.69 -0.32
C SER A 550 -41.05 2.37 -0.32
N ALA A 551 -39.72 2.41 -0.40
CA ALA A 551 -38.89 1.21 -0.34
C ALA A 551 -39.03 0.49 1.02
N SER A 552 -38.98 -0.84 1.01
CA SER A 552 -39.01 -1.65 2.24
C SER A 552 -37.64 -2.29 2.48
N CYS A 553 -36.87 -1.79 3.45
CA CYS A 553 -35.50 -2.26 3.66
C CYS A 553 -35.00 -2.09 5.10
N SER A 554 -34.01 -2.88 5.48
CA SER A 554 -33.13 -2.54 6.60
C SER A 554 -31.94 -1.77 6.08
N ILE A 555 -31.55 -0.73 6.83
CA ILE A 555 -30.39 0.07 6.53
C ILE A 555 -29.41 -0.07 7.69
N LYS A 556 -28.17 -0.39 7.36
CA LYS A 556 -27.04 -0.34 8.27
C LYS A 556 -25.94 0.47 7.60
N ALA A 557 -25.62 1.62 8.16
CA ALA A 557 -24.49 2.42 7.73
C ALA A 557 -23.47 2.55 8.86
N THR A 558 -22.21 2.30 8.55
CA THR A 558 -21.10 2.39 9.50
C THR A 558 -19.96 3.14 8.85
N ASN A 559 -19.35 4.05 9.60
CA ASN A 559 -18.05 4.57 9.24
C ASN A 559 -17.09 4.48 10.42
N LEU A 560 -15.83 4.79 10.17
CA LEU A 560 -14.88 4.97 11.25
C LEU A 560 -14.60 6.45 11.46
N VAL A 561 -14.39 7.19 10.38
CA VAL A 561 -14.16 8.63 10.38
C VAL A 561 -15.05 9.33 9.37
N GLY A 562 -15.74 10.37 9.84
CA GLY A 562 -16.73 11.15 9.10
C GLY A 562 -18.10 11.13 9.79
N THR A 563 -19.11 11.68 9.13
CA THR A 563 -20.47 11.76 9.66
C THR A 563 -21.45 10.86 8.91
N ILE A 564 -22.45 10.33 9.62
CA ILE A 564 -23.58 9.64 9.01
C ILE A 564 -24.86 10.47 9.17
N GLU A 565 -25.41 10.88 8.04
CA GLU A 565 -26.66 11.63 7.93
C GLU A 565 -27.75 10.77 7.29
N CYS A 566 -28.95 10.79 7.87
CA CYS A 566 -30.10 10.06 7.36
C CYS A 566 -31.37 10.90 7.48
N ASP A 567 -31.97 11.24 6.33
CA ASP A 567 -33.20 12.04 6.23
C ASP A 567 -34.47 11.16 6.13
N LEU A 568 -34.30 9.84 6.18
CA LEU A 568 -35.40 8.87 6.14
C LEU A 568 -35.97 8.62 7.54
N LYS A 569 -37.28 8.38 7.61
CA LYS A 569 -37.96 8.02 8.86
C LYS A 569 -37.81 6.52 9.09
N LEU A 570 -36.81 6.12 9.87
CA LEU A 570 -36.56 4.72 10.19
C LEU A 570 -37.27 4.31 11.49
N GLU A 571 -37.86 3.12 11.48
CA GLU A 571 -38.29 2.39 12.66
C GLU A 571 -37.08 1.67 13.29
N ASN A 572 -37.15 1.40 14.60
CA ASN A 572 -36.07 0.73 15.36
C ASN A 572 -34.69 1.38 15.16
N LEU A 573 -34.67 2.72 15.09
CA LEU A 573 -33.46 3.49 14.85
C LEU A 573 -32.48 3.38 16.03
N GLU A 574 -31.34 2.76 15.78
CA GLU A 574 -30.15 2.81 16.61
C GLU A 574 -29.16 3.80 15.99
N LYS A 575 -28.78 4.85 16.73
CA LYS A 575 -27.80 5.84 16.28
C LYS A 575 -26.66 5.98 17.28
N GLN A 576 -25.45 5.84 16.76
CA GLN A 576 -24.17 6.13 17.41
C GLN A 576 -23.42 7.14 16.52
N PRO A 577 -22.35 7.79 17.01
CA PRO A 577 -21.62 8.79 16.22
C PRO A 577 -21.20 8.32 14.83
N ASN A 578 -20.76 7.06 14.74
CA ASN A 578 -20.19 6.45 13.55
C ASN A 578 -21.00 5.24 13.02
N ARG A 579 -22.24 5.10 13.49
CA ARG A 579 -23.12 3.99 13.08
C ARG A 579 -24.59 4.39 13.15
N ILE A 580 -25.34 4.00 12.15
CA ILE A 580 -26.80 4.03 12.15
C ILE A 580 -27.33 2.67 11.71
N SER A 581 -28.39 2.20 12.36
CA SER A 581 -29.19 1.09 11.85
C SER A 581 -30.67 1.30 12.12
N GLY A 582 -31.52 0.84 11.21
CA GLY A 582 -32.97 0.91 11.35
C GLY A 582 -33.68 0.28 10.17
N THR A 583 -35.00 0.25 10.23
CA THR A 583 -35.87 -0.33 9.19
C THR A 583 -36.74 0.73 8.56
N LEU A 584 -36.85 0.71 7.24
CA LEU A 584 -37.81 1.47 6.46
C LEU A 584 -38.92 0.52 6.03
N ASN A 585 -40.17 0.86 6.36
CA ASN A 585 -41.37 0.07 6.03
C ASN A 585 -41.23 -1.42 6.41
N GLU A 586 -41.48 -2.36 5.49
CA GLU A 586 -41.68 -3.79 5.80
C GLU A 586 -40.38 -4.63 5.89
N ASN A 587 -39.20 -3.98 5.80
CA ASN A 587 -37.88 -4.65 5.91
C ASN A 587 -37.70 -5.85 4.96
N THR A 588 -38.01 -5.68 3.67
CA THR A 588 -37.90 -6.77 2.68
C THR A 588 -36.51 -6.83 2.04
N ALA A 589 -35.77 -5.72 1.96
CA ALA A 589 -34.40 -5.67 1.42
C ALA A 589 -33.34 -5.36 2.50
N GLN A 590 -32.06 -5.52 2.15
CA GLN A 590 -30.92 -5.22 3.04
C GLN A 590 -29.95 -4.25 2.38
N ILE A 591 -29.63 -3.17 3.08
CA ILE A 591 -28.67 -2.15 2.63
C ILE A 591 -27.58 -2.00 3.69
N ASN A 592 -26.34 -2.33 3.30
CA ASN A 592 -25.14 -2.17 4.09
C ASN A 592 -24.22 -1.15 3.42
N LEU A 593 -24.00 -0.02 4.09
CA LEU A 593 -23.08 1.02 3.64
C LEU A 593 -21.91 1.11 4.62
N ASN A 594 -20.70 0.95 4.13
CA ASN A 594 -19.50 1.04 4.95
C ASN A 594 -18.46 1.92 4.25
N THR A 595 -18.01 2.98 4.90
CA THR A 595 -16.81 3.71 4.47
C THR A 595 -15.88 3.80 5.64
N VAL A 596 -14.56 3.77 5.45
CA VAL A 596 -13.67 3.92 6.60
C VAL A 596 -13.41 5.40 6.88
N LYS A 597 -13.04 6.17 5.85
CA LYS A 597 -12.89 7.63 5.86
C LYS A 597 -13.85 8.27 4.85
N GLY A 598 -14.94 8.82 5.35
CA GLY A 598 -15.91 9.52 4.53
C GLY A 598 -17.27 9.69 5.20
N ASN A 599 -18.08 10.55 4.61
CA ASN A 599 -19.44 10.77 5.05
C ASN A 599 -20.38 9.79 4.35
N ILE A 600 -21.38 9.31 5.10
CA ILE A 600 -22.49 8.55 4.53
C ILE A 600 -23.73 9.42 4.61
N ARG A 601 -24.34 9.71 3.46
CA ARG A 601 -25.60 10.47 3.37
C ARG A 601 -26.69 9.59 2.79
N ILE A 602 -27.75 9.38 3.56
CA ILE A 602 -28.94 8.64 3.16
C ILE A 602 -30.11 9.63 3.08
N SER A 603 -30.72 9.77 1.91
CA SER A 603 -31.77 10.76 1.70
C SER A 603 -32.85 10.26 0.74
N LYS A 604 -33.90 11.06 0.58
CA LYS A 604 -35.00 10.76 -0.35
C LYS A 604 -34.53 11.08 -1.78
N ALA A 605 -34.93 10.24 -2.73
CA ALA A 605 -34.75 10.49 -4.16
C ALA A 605 -35.50 11.74 -4.63
#